data_AF-A0A1B9QWT9-F1
#
_entry.id   AF-A0A1B9QWT9-F1
#
_cell.length_a   1.000
_cell.length_b   1.000
_cell.length_c   1.000
_cell.angle_alpha   90.00
_cell.angle_beta   90.00
_cell.angle_gamma   90.00
#
_symmetry.space_group_name_H-M   'P 1'
#
loop_
_entity.id
_entity.type
_entity.pdbx_description
1 polymer ?
#
loop_
_entity_poly.entity_id
_entity_poly.type
_entity_poly.pdbx_seq_one_letter_code
_entity_poly.pdbx_strand_id
1 'polypeptide(L)'
;MYLISELAAKASLSRTTLLYYEKLGLIKGQRLDNGYRYYSENDLQRLMLIQQLQSAGLSLKECEQCLDAKLSRSLLENRLTQLNHEIDKKIHARELLLALLGERSQRELHHSLSQSAPSAYLNWLSTQGYSEKEALRLKWLSKDMNEHDSYMKDFMKIFATLERWGPGSNKDSLKAISLMSPQTMTDILDIGCGTGTSTLLLADNSNAHITAVDNEPVAIEQLDKKIQNAQLHERISPVYASMTELPFQVKSFDAIWAEGCVYVMGMENALKQWKPLLKDNGVLMVSDLVWLTDSPDEEATQFWLADYPDIQSIPKRLALFKKHGYHVVEHFSLGVDAWQNYWLPLKDRVHELQAVMPASQALLDIKKEISIYERCAAKDFTYQYFILELVS
;
A
#
# COMPACT_ATOMS: atom_id res chain seq x y z
N MET A 1 -22.77 -63.03 4.39
CA MET A 1 -23.94 -62.35 4.95
C MET A 1 -23.58 -61.86 6.34
N TYR A 2 -23.98 -60.65 6.70
CA TYR A 2 -23.57 -59.97 7.94
C TYR A 2 -24.79 -59.57 8.75
N LEU A 3 -24.73 -59.75 10.08
CA LEU A 3 -25.63 -59.05 11.00
C LEU A 3 -25.28 -57.56 11.04
N ILE A 4 -26.22 -56.71 11.45
CA ILE A 4 -26.01 -55.24 11.46
C ILE A 4 -24.79 -54.81 12.30
N SER A 5 -24.49 -55.53 13.39
CA SER A 5 -23.32 -55.28 14.24
C SER A 5 -22.01 -55.67 13.56
N GLU A 6 -22.00 -56.76 12.79
CA GLU A 6 -20.84 -57.21 12.03
C GLU A 6 -20.57 -56.29 10.83
N LEU A 7 -21.64 -55.83 10.17
CA LEU A 7 -21.56 -54.86 9.08
C LEU A 7 -21.05 -53.50 9.58
N ALA A 8 -21.52 -53.05 10.74
CA ALA A 8 -21.04 -51.83 11.41
C ALA A 8 -19.55 -51.89 11.70
N ALA A 9 -19.08 -53.01 12.25
CA ALA A 9 -17.67 -53.22 12.54
C ALA A 9 -16.82 -53.24 11.27
N LYS A 10 -17.26 -53.92 10.21
CA LYS A 10 -16.54 -54.00 8.94
C LYS A 10 -16.50 -52.68 8.18
N ALA A 11 -17.57 -51.89 8.25
CA ALA A 11 -17.65 -50.59 7.58
C ALA A 11 -17.10 -49.44 8.43
N SER A 12 -16.68 -49.69 9.68
CA SER A 12 -16.29 -48.65 10.65
C SER A 12 -17.38 -47.56 10.83
N LEU A 13 -18.65 -47.97 10.82
CA LEU A 13 -19.81 -47.09 10.96
C LEU A 13 -20.63 -47.44 12.20
N SER A 14 -21.32 -46.45 12.76
CA SER A 14 -22.25 -46.72 13.86
C SER A 14 -23.47 -47.52 13.37
N ARG A 15 -24.04 -48.34 14.24
CA ARG A 15 -25.32 -49.04 13.97
C ARG A 15 -26.43 -48.05 13.57
N THR A 16 -26.46 -46.88 14.20
CA THR A 16 -27.42 -45.81 13.90
C THR A 16 -27.26 -45.29 12.47
N THR A 17 -26.02 -45.13 12.01
CA THR A 17 -25.72 -44.72 10.61
C THR A 17 -26.20 -45.77 9.62
N LEU A 18 -25.99 -47.06 9.90
CA LEU A 18 -26.48 -48.14 9.03
C LEU A 18 -28.00 -48.22 8.97
N LEU A 19 -28.69 -48.04 10.10
CA LEU A 19 -30.17 -47.99 10.14
C LEU A 19 -30.69 -46.79 9.36
N TYR A 20 -30.00 -45.65 9.42
CA TYR A 20 -30.32 -44.47 8.63
C TYR A 20 -30.13 -44.72 7.13
N TYR A 21 -29.03 -45.36 6.73
CA TYR A 21 -28.76 -45.70 5.33
C TYR A 21 -29.74 -46.74 4.79
N GLU A 22 -30.17 -47.70 5.63
CA GLU A 22 -31.24 -48.65 5.29
C GLU A 22 -32.59 -47.94 5.11
N LYS A 23 -32.92 -46.96 5.97
CA LYS A 23 -34.13 -46.13 5.82
C LYS A 23 -34.13 -45.31 4.53
N LEU A 24 -32.96 -44.86 4.09
CA LEU A 24 -32.76 -44.17 2.82
C LEU A 24 -32.70 -45.12 1.62
N GLY A 25 -32.76 -46.44 1.82
CA GLY A 25 -32.72 -47.42 0.73
C GLY A 25 -31.32 -47.66 0.13
N LEU A 26 -30.26 -47.12 0.75
CA LEU A 26 -28.87 -47.25 0.26
C LEU A 26 -28.34 -48.67 0.42
N ILE A 27 -28.80 -49.37 1.45
CA ILE A 27 -28.58 -50.80 1.73
C ILE A 27 -29.92 -51.45 2.09
N LYS A 28 -30.04 -52.77 1.94
CA LYS A 28 -31.30 -53.47 2.25
C LYS A 28 -31.07 -54.79 2.97
N GLY A 29 -31.43 -54.84 4.25
CA GLY A 29 -31.37 -56.08 5.01
C GLY A 29 -32.48 -57.05 4.61
N GLN A 30 -32.14 -58.31 4.35
CA GLN A 30 -33.11 -59.38 4.15
C GLN A 30 -33.40 -60.07 5.49
N ARG A 31 -34.68 -60.21 5.84
CA ARG A 31 -35.08 -61.03 6.99
C ARG A 31 -35.07 -62.50 6.60
N LEU A 32 -34.41 -63.33 7.41
CA LEU A 32 -34.44 -64.79 7.30
C LEU A 32 -35.40 -65.39 8.33
N ASP A 33 -35.68 -66.68 8.22
CA ASP A 33 -36.65 -67.42 9.05
C ASP A 33 -36.34 -67.35 10.57
N ASN A 34 -35.10 -67.03 10.93
CA ASN A 34 -34.66 -66.82 12.31
C ASN A 34 -35.01 -65.44 12.89
N GLY A 35 -35.71 -64.58 12.14
CA GLY A 35 -36.16 -63.26 12.57
C GLY A 35 -35.11 -62.14 12.50
N TYR A 36 -33.85 -62.47 12.22
CA TYR A 36 -32.76 -61.51 12.09
C TYR A 36 -32.64 -60.95 10.66
N ARG A 37 -32.13 -59.71 10.56
CA ARG A 37 -31.77 -59.09 9.29
C ARG A 37 -30.32 -59.39 8.95
N TYR A 38 -30.10 -59.88 7.73
CA TYR A 38 -28.79 -60.11 7.17
C TYR A 38 -28.55 -59.19 5.98
N TYR A 39 -27.32 -58.69 5.87
CA TYR A 39 -26.85 -57.86 4.78
C TYR A 39 -25.84 -58.63 3.94
N SER A 40 -25.83 -58.38 2.64
CA SER A 40 -24.98 -59.07 1.69
C SER A 40 -23.57 -58.47 1.64
N GLU A 41 -22.65 -59.14 0.95
CA GLU A 41 -21.34 -58.57 0.61
C GLU A 41 -21.49 -57.30 -0.25
N ASN A 42 -22.51 -57.28 -1.13
CA ASN A 42 -22.81 -56.12 -1.96
C ASN A 42 -23.23 -54.90 -1.13
N ASP A 43 -23.96 -55.10 -0.03
CA ASP A 43 -24.29 -53.99 0.90
C ASP A 43 -23.02 -53.42 1.53
N LEU A 44 -22.05 -54.25 1.90
CA LEU A 44 -20.76 -53.78 2.41
C LEU A 44 -19.99 -52.99 1.36
N GLN A 45 -19.91 -53.49 0.12
CA GLN A 45 -19.25 -52.79 -0.99
C GLN A 45 -19.93 -51.45 -1.31
N ARG A 46 -21.27 -51.39 -1.27
CA ARG A 46 -22.04 -50.14 -1.42
C ARG A 46 -21.70 -49.14 -0.31
N LEU A 47 -21.61 -49.60 0.94
CA LEU A 47 -21.20 -48.74 2.06
C LEU A 47 -19.80 -48.17 1.89
N MET A 48 -18.84 -48.98 1.43
CA MET A 48 -17.48 -48.51 1.16
C MET A 48 -17.45 -47.46 0.04
N LEU A 49 -18.24 -47.66 -1.03
CA LEU A 49 -18.36 -46.69 -2.11
C LEU A 49 -18.99 -45.38 -1.64
N ILE A 50 -20.04 -45.43 -0.82
CA ILE A 50 -20.65 -44.24 -0.22
C ILE A 50 -19.63 -43.46 0.60
N GLN A 51 -18.81 -44.13 1.41
CA GLN A 51 -17.77 -43.47 2.20
C GLN A 51 -16.73 -42.77 1.32
N GLN A 52 -16.31 -43.39 0.22
CA GLN A 52 -15.37 -42.76 -0.73
C GLN A 52 -15.98 -41.51 -1.37
N LEU A 53 -17.23 -41.57 -1.81
CA LEU A 53 -17.93 -40.42 -2.39
C LEU A 53 -18.16 -39.30 -1.37
N GLN A 54 -18.51 -39.64 -0.13
CA GLN A 54 -18.62 -38.67 0.96
C GLN A 54 -17.27 -38.01 1.29
N SER A 55 -16.16 -38.76 1.19
CA SER A 55 -14.82 -38.19 1.41
C SER A 55 -14.42 -37.19 0.32
N ALA A 56 -14.96 -37.34 -0.89
CA ALA A 56 -14.85 -36.36 -1.97
C ALA A 56 -15.83 -35.16 -1.80
N GLY A 57 -16.59 -35.14 -0.70
CA GLY A 57 -17.50 -34.05 -0.34
C GLY A 57 -18.88 -34.15 -0.98
N LEU A 58 -19.27 -35.30 -1.52
CA LEU A 58 -20.64 -35.51 -2.00
C LEU A 58 -21.59 -35.76 -0.82
N SER A 59 -22.78 -35.18 -0.90
CA SER A 59 -23.87 -35.45 0.03
C SER A 59 -24.40 -36.88 -0.15
N LEU A 60 -25.12 -37.38 0.85
CA LEU A 60 -25.73 -38.72 0.78
C LEU A 60 -26.70 -38.88 -0.40
N LYS A 61 -27.44 -37.82 -0.74
CA LYS A 61 -28.36 -37.81 -1.88
C LYS A 61 -27.62 -37.90 -3.21
N GLU A 62 -26.44 -37.28 -3.30
CA GLU A 62 -25.59 -37.38 -4.50
C GLU A 62 -24.92 -38.75 -4.57
N CYS A 63 -24.51 -39.31 -3.43
CA CYS A 63 -23.98 -40.68 -3.35
C CYS A 63 -25.01 -41.71 -3.81
N GLU A 64 -26.29 -41.55 -3.43
CA GLU A 64 -27.41 -42.36 -3.92
C GLU A 64 -27.52 -42.31 -5.45
N GLN A 65 -27.49 -41.10 -6.03
CA GLN A 65 -27.53 -40.90 -7.47
C GLN A 65 -26.33 -41.52 -8.21
N CYS A 66 -25.15 -41.55 -7.57
CA CYS A 66 -23.96 -42.23 -8.08
C CYS A 66 -24.17 -43.74 -8.17
N LEU A 67 -24.76 -44.34 -7.13
CA LEU A 67 -24.98 -45.79 -7.03
C LEU A 67 -26.01 -46.30 -8.05
N ASP A 68 -26.95 -45.44 -8.46
CA ASP A 68 -28.00 -45.77 -9.42
C ASP A 68 -27.64 -45.37 -10.88
N ALA A 69 -26.34 -45.17 -11.16
CA ALA A 69 -25.74 -44.90 -12.47
C ALA A 69 -26.23 -43.61 -13.18
N LYS A 70 -26.82 -42.65 -12.45
CA LYS A 70 -27.27 -41.34 -12.96
C LYS A 70 -26.28 -40.22 -12.64
N LEU A 71 -25.00 -40.46 -12.83
CA LEU A 71 -23.99 -39.45 -12.52
C LEU A 71 -23.95 -38.37 -13.60
N SER A 72 -24.44 -37.18 -13.26
CA SER A 72 -24.27 -36.02 -14.12
C SER A 72 -22.82 -35.56 -14.05
N ARG A 73 -22.11 -35.58 -15.18
CA ARG A 73 -20.77 -34.99 -15.30
C ARG A 73 -20.72 -33.55 -14.77
N SER A 74 -21.79 -32.78 -15.00
CA SER A 74 -21.90 -31.40 -14.52
C SER A 74 -21.93 -31.28 -12.99
N LEU A 75 -22.44 -32.29 -12.28
CA LEU A 75 -22.47 -32.30 -10.82
C LEU A 75 -21.05 -32.47 -10.25
N LEU A 76 -20.27 -33.37 -10.84
CA LEU A 76 -18.87 -33.56 -10.46
C LEU A 76 -18.02 -32.33 -10.79
N GLU A 77 -18.22 -31.72 -11.97
CA GLU A 77 -17.52 -30.49 -12.37
C GLU A 77 -17.84 -29.32 -11.42
N ASN A 78 -19.10 -29.17 -11.01
CA ASN A 78 -19.49 -28.18 -10.00
C ASN A 78 -18.83 -28.45 -8.64
N ARG A 79 -18.80 -29.70 -8.18
CA ARG A 79 -18.18 -30.05 -6.90
C ARG A 79 -16.66 -29.82 -6.93
N LEU A 80 -16.01 -30.18 -8.03
CA LEU A 80 -14.59 -29.92 -8.23
C LEU A 80 -14.29 -28.41 -8.21
N THR A 81 -15.13 -27.61 -8.85
CA THR A 81 -15.00 -26.14 -8.84
C THR A 81 -15.13 -25.58 -7.42
N GLN A 82 -16.09 -26.06 -6.63
CA GLN A 82 -16.22 -25.67 -5.22
C GLN A 82 -14.99 -26.05 -4.40
N LEU A 83 -14.47 -27.28 -4.59
CA LEU A 83 -13.30 -27.76 -3.86
C LEU A 83 -12.04 -26.94 -4.19
N ASN A 84 -11.84 -26.59 -5.45
CA ASN A 84 -10.74 -25.72 -5.85
C ASN A 84 -10.83 -24.35 -5.18
N HIS A 85 -12.02 -23.74 -5.12
CA HIS A 85 -12.23 -22.48 -4.40
C HIS A 85 -11.95 -22.59 -2.89
N GLU A 86 -12.31 -23.72 -2.27
CA GLU A 86 -11.98 -23.97 -0.85
C GLU A 86 -10.47 -24.15 -0.64
N ILE A 87 -9.78 -24.82 -1.56
CA ILE A 87 -8.32 -24.98 -1.54
C ILE A 87 -7.65 -23.62 -1.68
N ASP A 88 -8.05 -22.79 -2.64
CA ASP A 88 -7.49 -21.46 -2.85
C ASP A 88 -7.64 -20.59 -1.61
N LYS A 89 -8.82 -20.62 -0.97
CA LYS A 89 -9.04 -19.94 0.33
C LYS A 89 -8.12 -20.45 1.43
N LYS A 90 -7.93 -21.76 1.53
CA LYS A 90 -7.06 -22.36 2.56
C LYS A 90 -5.59 -22.07 2.29
N ILE A 91 -5.16 -22.05 1.03
CA ILE A 91 -3.82 -21.64 0.62
C ILE A 91 -3.60 -20.18 1.01
N HIS A 92 -4.53 -19.28 0.66
CA HIS A 92 -4.42 -17.86 1.02
C HIS A 92 -4.37 -17.65 2.54
N ALA A 93 -5.21 -18.35 3.30
CA ALA A 93 -5.17 -18.30 4.77
C ALA A 93 -3.84 -18.83 5.34
N ARG A 94 -3.27 -19.89 4.75
CA ARG A 94 -1.96 -20.41 5.15
C ARG A 94 -0.84 -19.41 4.84
N GLU A 95 -0.82 -18.80 3.65
CA GLU A 95 0.18 -17.79 3.30
C GLU A 95 0.07 -16.55 4.20
N LEU A 96 -1.15 -16.13 4.55
CA LEU A 96 -1.41 -15.11 5.57
C LEU A 96 -0.79 -15.47 6.93
N LEU A 97 -1.01 -16.70 7.42
CA LEU A 97 -0.43 -17.15 8.69
C LEU A 97 1.10 -17.21 8.64
N LEU A 98 1.68 -17.70 7.54
CA LEU A 98 3.14 -17.72 7.35
C LEU A 98 3.73 -16.31 7.31
N ALA A 99 3.05 -15.38 6.65
CA ALA A 99 3.41 -13.97 6.65
C ALA A 99 3.38 -13.43 8.09
N LEU A 100 2.29 -13.61 8.83
CA LEU A 100 2.16 -13.14 10.22
C LEU A 100 3.21 -13.77 11.18
N LEU A 101 3.65 -15.00 10.92
CA LEU A 101 4.72 -15.67 11.67
C LEU A 101 6.13 -15.20 11.28
N GLY A 102 6.27 -14.38 10.24
CA GLY A 102 7.56 -13.92 9.72
C GLY A 102 8.33 -14.96 8.90
N GLU A 103 7.71 -16.10 8.59
CA GLU A 103 8.33 -17.20 7.83
C GLU A 103 8.30 -16.96 6.31
N ARG A 104 7.53 -15.97 5.86
CA ARG A 104 7.44 -15.54 4.45
C ARG A 104 7.34 -14.03 4.33
N SER A 105 7.65 -13.53 3.13
CA SER A 105 7.54 -12.12 2.78
C SER A 105 6.13 -11.59 3.08
N GLN A 106 6.05 -10.51 3.85
CA GLN A 106 4.79 -9.87 4.23
C GLN A 106 4.34 -8.80 3.21
N ARG A 107 5.01 -8.71 2.05
CA ARG A 107 4.78 -7.67 1.04
C ARG A 107 3.33 -7.51 0.62
N GLU A 108 2.73 -8.61 0.16
CA GLU A 108 1.37 -8.62 -0.37
C GLU A 108 0.34 -8.37 0.74
N LEU A 109 0.64 -8.83 1.96
CA LEU A 109 -0.16 -8.60 3.15
C LEU A 109 -0.21 -7.11 3.52
N HIS A 110 0.95 -6.48 3.69
CA HIS A 110 1.05 -5.06 4.04
C HIS A 110 0.42 -4.17 2.97
N HIS A 111 0.67 -4.48 1.70
CA HIS A 111 0.05 -3.78 0.58
C HIS A 111 -1.48 -3.93 0.61
N SER A 112 -2.01 -5.15 0.78
CA SER A 112 -3.46 -5.39 0.85
C SER A 112 -4.11 -4.71 2.06
N LEU A 113 -3.50 -4.80 3.25
CA LEU A 113 -4.05 -4.22 4.49
C LEU A 113 -3.96 -2.69 4.50
N SER A 114 -2.90 -2.10 3.95
CA SER A 114 -2.79 -0.65 3.80
C SER A 114 -3.85 -0.07 2.86
N GLN A 115 -4.31 -0.84 1.86
CA GLN A 115 -5.39 -0.42 0.97
C GLN A 115 -6.78 -0.67 1.55
N SER A 116 -7.00 -1.86 2.12
CA SER A 116 -8.34 -2.31 2.53
C SER A 116 -8.74 -1.87 3.94
N ALA A 117 -7.77 -1.68 4.84
CA ALA A 117 -8.01 -1.36 6.24
C ALA A 117 -6.91 -0.45 6.84
N PRO A 118 -6.60 0.70 6.23
CA PRO A 118 -5.43 1.53 6.57
C PRO A 118 -5.34 1.91 8.06
N SER A 119 -6.46 2.36 8.66
CA SER A 119 -6.49 2.79 10.06
C SER A 119 -6.31 1.63 11.04
N ALA A 120 -6.92 0.47 10.73
CA ALA A 120 -6.77 -0.73 11.56
C ALA A 120 -5.37 -1.33 11.44
N TYR A 121 -4.78 -1.26 10.25
CA TYR A 121 -3.42 -1.70 9.96
C TYR A 121 -2.37 -0.85 10.71
N LEU A 122 -2.49 0.48 10.68
CA LEU A 122 -1.60 1.38 11.44
C LEU A 122 -1.69 1.13 12.95
N ASN A 123 -2.90 0.97 13.49
CA ASN A 123 -3.08 0.61 14.90
C ASN A 123 -2.49 -0.76 15.22
N TRP A 124 -2.67 -1.75 14.34
CA TRP A 124 -2.10 -3.07 14.52
C TRP A 124 -0.57 -3.03 14.56
N LEU A 125 0.08 -2.30 13.64
CA LEU A 125 1.52 -2.08 13.69
C LEU A 125 1.94 -1.43 15.01
N SER A 126 1.23 -0.40 15.46
CA SER A 126 1.51 0.24 16.77
C SER A 126 1.42 -0.74 17.94
N THR A 127 0.42 -1.64 17.95
CA THR A 127 0.29 -2.67 19.00
C THR A 127 1.38 -3.73 19.00
N GLN A 128 2.05 -3.94 17.86
CA GLN A 128 3.20 -4.86 17.77
C GLN A 128 4.52 -4.19 18.20
N GLY A 129 4.48 -2.96 18.71
CA GLY A 129 5.64 -2.24 19.21
C GLY A 129 6.36 -1.40 18.15
N TYR A 130 5.82 -1.29 16.94
CA TYR A 130 6.35 -0.36 15.94
C TYR A 130 5.98 1.07 16.32
N SER A 131 6.98 1.94 16.35
CA SER A 131 6.75 3.39 16.36
C SER A 131 5.99 3.81 15.11
N GLU A 132 5.27 4.94 15.17
CA GLU A 132 4.60 5.51 13.99
C GLU A 132 5.59 5.74 12.83
N LYS A 133 6.85 6.05 13.16
CA LYS A 133 7.97 6.16 12.22
C LYS A 133 8.24 4.85 11.49
N GLU A 134 8.28 3.72 12.21
CA GLU A 134 8.49 2.39 11.62
C GLU A 134 7.26 1.93 10.84
N ALA A 135 6.05 2.24 11.31
CA ALA A 135 4.81 1.91 10.61
C ALA A 135 4.66 2.67 9.27
N LEU A 136 5.00 3.96 9.26
CA LEU A 136 5.06 4.75 8.02
C LEU A 136 6.23 4.29 7.13
N ARG A 137 7.40 3.96 7.70
CA ARG A 137 8.53 3.41 6.91
C ARG A 137 8.24 2.03 6.31
N LEU A 138 7.48 1.18 6.99
CA LEU A 138 7.01 -0.12 6.46
C LEU A 138 5.99 0.05 5.33
N LYS A 139 5.17 1.10 5.38
CA LYS A 139 4.24 1.45 4.29
C LYS A 139 4.97 1.86 3.01
N TRP A 140 6.13 2.52 3.12
CA TRP A 140 6.75 3.22 1.97
C TRP A 140 8.11 2.67 1.53
N LEU A 141 8.89 2.03 2.41
CA LEU A 141 10.33 1.80 2.18
C LEU A 141 10.80 0.35 2.36
N SER A 142 10.07 -0.55 3.04
CA SER A 142 10.42 -1.98 2.98
C SER A 142 9.23 -2.86 2.67
N LYS A 143 9.34 -3.49 1.51
CA LYS A 143 8.43 -4.49 0.97
C LYS A 143 8.76 -5.90 1.52
N ASP A 144 9.66 -6.01 2.50
CA ASP A 144 9.94 -7.21 3.29
C ASP A 144 10.44 -6.83 4.70
N MET A 145 9.99 -7.55 5.73
CA MET A 145 10.30 -7.30 7.15
C MET A 145 11.64 -7.95 7.55
N ASN A 146 12.03 -9.05 6.91
CA ASN A 146 13.24 -9.80 7.29
C ASN A 146 14.53 -9.17 6.76
N GLU A 147 14.44 -8.21 5.86
CA GLU A 147 15.58 -7.51 5.24
C GLU A 147 15.55 -5.99 5.47
N HIS A 148 14.62 -5.48 6.29
CA HIS A 148 14.37 -4.04 6.48
C HIS A 148 15.64 -3.25 6.82
N ASP A 149 16.42 -3.72 7.80
CA ASP A 149 17.63 -3.02 8.23
C ASP A 149 18.72 -3.00 7.15
N SER A 150 18.87 -4.08 6.39
CA SER A 150 19.83 -4.15 5.29
C SER A 150 19.39 -3.27 4.13
N TYR A 151 18.11 -3.33 3.76
CA TYR A 151 17.52 -2.50 2.72
C TYR A 151 17.68 -1.02 3.06
N MET A 152 17.32 -0.62 4.29
CA MET A 152 17.41 0.76 4.74
C MET A 152 18.85 1.26 4.81
N LYS A 153 19.78 0.42 5.28
CA LYS A 153 21.21 0.75 5.25
C LYS A 153 21.70 1.01 3.83
N ASP A 154 21.30 0.17 2.89
CA ASP A 154 21.68 0.30 1.49
C ASP A 154 21.03 1.51 0.83
N PHE A 155 19.73 1.72 1.07
CA PHE A 155 18.97 2.90 0.63
C PHE A 155 19.65 4.18 1.11
N MET A 156 19.92 4.32 2.40
CA MET A 156 20.57 5.51 2.95
C MET A 156 21.97 5.71 2.35
N LYS A 157 22.72 4.63 2.08
CA LYS A 157 24.04 4.71 1.42
C LYS A 157 23.96 5.19 -0.04
N ILE A 158 22.88 4.86 -0.75
CA ILE A 158 22.62 5.35 -2.10
C ILE A 158 22.31 6.85 -2.05
N PHE A 159 21.40 7.29 -1.17
CA PHE A 159 20.96 8.68 -1.12
C PHE A 159 21.91 9.65 -0.39
N ALA A 160 22.87 9.16 0.40
CA ALA A 160 23.73 9.98 1.26
C ALA A 160 24.49 11.12 0.56
N THR A 161 24.83 10.96 -0.72
CA THR A 161 25.61 11.96 -1.48
C THR A 161 24.76 12.78 -2.44
N LEU A 162 23.44 12.55 -2.49
CA LEU A 162 22.55 13.25 -3.40
C LEU A 162 22.12 14.58 -2.79
N GLU A 163 22.12 15.63 -3.60
CA GLU A 163 21.63 16.94 -3.20
C GLU A 163 20.11 16.96 -3.00
N ARG A 164 19.38 16.18 -3.81
CA ARG A 164 17.92 16.08 -3.79
C ARG A 164 17.47 14.64 -3.58
N TRP A 165 16.37 14.49 -2.85
CA TRP A 165 15.72 13.19 -2.63
C TRP A 165 14.45 13.01 -3.48
N GLY A 166 14.18 13.95 -4.39
CA GLY A 166 13.08 13.86 -5.32
C GLY A 166 13.22 14.86 -6.47
N PRO A 167 12.34 14.76 -7.49
CA PRO A 167 12.32 15.66 -8.64
C PRO A 167 12.11 17.12 -8.22
N GLY A 168 12.87 18.03 -8.81
CA GLY A 168 12.76 19.46 -8.52
C GLY A 168 13.81 20.32 -9.21
N SER A 169 13.54 21.61 -9.30
CA SER A 169 14.50 22.59 -9.78
C SER A 169 14.29 23.92 -9.07
N ASN A 170 15.38 24.67 -8.82
CA ASN A 170 15.27 26.01 -8.24
C ASN A 170 14.40 26.93 -9.11
N LYS A 171 14.44 26.74 -10.44
CA LYS A 171 13.63 27.52 -11.38
C LYS A 171 12.12 27.32 -11.14
N ASP A 172 11.69 26.08 -10.95
CA ASP A 172 10.28 25.75 -10.73
C ASP A 172 9.83 26.21 -9.34
N SER A 173 10.64 25.97 -8.30
CA SER A 173 10.35 26.49 -6.95
C SER A 173 10.28 28.02 -6.95
N LEU A 174 11.22 28.74 -7.58
CA LEU A 174 11.19 30.21 -7.67
C LEU A 174 9.96 30.72 -8.44
N LYS A 175 9.55 30.03 -9.50
CA LYS A 175 8.30 30.37 -10.21
C LYS A 175 7.10 30.26 -9.26
N ALA A 176 6.98 29.17 -8.52
CA ALA A 176 5.89 28.98 -7.57
C ALA A 176 5.91 30.00 -6.43
N ILE A 177 7.09 30.26 -5.86
CA ILE A 177 7.28 31.31 -4.84
C ILE A 177 6.78 32.65 -5.37
N SER A 178 7.14 33.04 -6.60
CA SER A 178 6.69 34.32 -7.18
C SER A 178 5.17 34.44 -7.31
N LEU A 179 4.47 33.32 -7.52
CA LEU A 179 3.01 33.26 -7.67
C LEU A 179 2.26 33.32 -6.33
N MET A 180 2.95 33.04 -5.22
CA MET A 180 2.37 33.15 -3.87
C MET A 180 2.29 34.59 -3.36
N SER A 181 2.90 35.57 -4.05
CA SER A 181 3.03 36.96 -3.56
C SER A 181 3.75 37.08 -2.20
N PRO A 182 4.95 36.51 -2.03
CA PRO A 182 5.59 36.30 -0.72
C PRO A 182 5.98 37.60 0.01
N GLN A 183 5.95 38.75 -0.68
CA GLN A 183 6.23 40.05 -0.10
C GLN A 183 5.13 40.52 0.86
N THR A 184 3.92 39.96 0.76
CA THR A 184 2.80 40.26 1.68
C THR A 184 2.76 39.33 2.90
N MET A 185 3.60 38.29 2.92
CA MET A 185 3.57 37.23 3.92
C MET A 185 4.50 37.54 5.09
N THR A 186 4.04 37.19 6.29
CA THR A 186 4.79 37.30 7.54
C THR A 186 5.22 35.95 8.08
N ASP A 187 4.41 34.91 7.91
CA ASP A 187 4.65 33.56 8.42
C ASP A 187 4.38 32.52 7.33
N ILE A 188 5.38 31.72 6.99
CA ILE A 188 5.27 30.60 6.04
C ILE A 188 5.61 29.30 6.76
N LEU A 189 4.78 28.27 6.57
CA LEU A 189 5.05 26.91 7.02
C LEU A 189 5.53 26.05 5.85
N ASP A 190 6.74 25.53 5.93
CA ASP A 190 7.32 24.57 4.97
C ASP A 190 7.21 23.15 5.54
N ILE A 191 6.31 22.33 4.99
CA ILE A 191 5.99 20.98 5.47
C ILE A 191 6.76 19.95 4.63
N GLY A 192 7.48 19.06 5.30
CA GLY A 192 8.35 18.08 4.62
C GLY A 192 9.54 18.77 3.99
N CYS A 193 10.19 19.68 4.74
CA CYS A 193 11.23 20.56 4.22
C CYS A 193 12.51 19.81 3.80
N GLY A 194 12.66 18.55 4.22
CA GLY A 194 13.86 17.76 3.99
C GLY A 194 15.11 18.51 4.47
N THR A 195 16.15 18.52 3.63
CA THR A 195 17.41 19.19 3.96
C THR A 195 17.37 20.71 3.74
N GLY A 196 16.22 21.29 3.40
CA GLY A 196 16.02 22.74 3.40
C GLY A 196 16.22 23.47 2.08
N THR A 197 16.28 22.78 0.93
CA THR A 197 16.56 23.43 -0.36
C THR A 197 15.50 24.48 -0.71
N SER A 198 14.22 24.13 -0.63
CA SER A 198 13.12 25.08 -0.90
C SER A 198 12.91 26.08 0.24
N THR A 199 13.22 25.68 1.48
CA THR A 199 13.21 26.57 2.67
C THR A 199 14.15 27.76 2.49
N LEU A 200 15.36 27.55 1.99
CA LEU A 200 16.32 28.62 1.73
C LEU A 200 15.84 29.53 0.58
N LEU A 201 15.27 28.97 -0.48
CA LEU A 201 14.71 29.77 -1.57
C LEU A 201 13.56 30.65 -1.09
N LEU A 202 12.68 30.13 -0.23
CA LEU A 202 11.63 30.90 0.41
C LEU A 202 12.22 32.04 1.26
N ALA A 203 13.30 31.79 2.00
CA ALA A 203 13.94 32.80 2.85
C ALA A 203 14.54 33.94 2.02
N ASP A 204 15.22 33.59 0.92
CA ASP A 204 15.86 34.53 0.00
C ASP A 204 14.86 35.39 -0.79
N ASN A 205 13.62 34.93 -0.96
CA ASN A 205 12.62 35.56 -1.82
C ASN A 205 11.39 36.08 -1.06
N SER A 206 11.45 36.11 0.27
CA SER A 206 10.39 36.65 1.13
C SER A 206 10.99 37.45 2.28
N ASN A 207 10.16 38.20 3.00
CA ASN A 207 10.50 38.75 4.32
C ASN A 207 9.87 37.95 5.47
N ALA A 208 9.18 36.84 5.15
CA ALA A 208 8.47 36.03 6.12
C ALA A 208 9.43 35.24 7.02
N HIS A 209 8.99 34.98 8.25
CA HIS A 209 9.55 33.94 9.08
C HIS A 209 9.08 32.57 8.54
N ILE A 210 10.02 31.63 8.40
CA ILE A 210 9.75 30.30 7.85
C ILE A 210 9.87 29.28 8.97
N THR A 211 8.76 28.61 9.27
CA THR A 211 8.77 27.41 10.11
C THR A 211 8.92 26.19 9.21
N ALA A 212 10.01 25.45 9.35
CA ALA A 212 10.35 24.32 8.48
C ALA A 212 10.21 23.00 9.24
N VAL A 213 9.31 22.13 8.80
CA VAL A 213 8.94 20.89 9.50
C VAL A 213 9.41 19.67 8.73
N ASP A 214 10.09 18.76 9.42
CA ASP A 214 10.38 17.41 8.92
C ASP A 214 10.40 16.39 10.07
N ASN A 215 10.14 15.12 9.75
CA ASN A 215 10.12 14.03 10.73
C ASN A 215 11.43 13.20 10.72
N GLU A 216 12.40 13.57 9.88
CA GLU A 216 13.71 12.95 9.83
C GLU A 216 14.78 13.80 10.56
N PRO A 217 15.35 13.33 11.68
CA PRO A 217 16.33 14.10 12.45
C PRO A 217 17.55 14.53 11.63
N VAL A 218 18.02 13.68 10.71
CA VAL A 218 19.18 13.99 9.85
C VAL A 218 18.87 15.16 8.90
N ALA A 219 17.63 15.25 8.41
CA ALA A 219 17.21 16.33 7.54
C ALA A 219 17.20 17.67 8.29
N ILE A 220 16.63 17.68 9.51
CA ILE A 220 16.64 18.84 10.42
C ILE A 220 18.07 19.26 10.79
N GLU A 221 18.95 18.32 11.15
CA GLU A 221 20.35 18.63 11.47
C GLU A 221 21.10 19.26 10.28
N GLN A 222 20.83 18.79 9.06
CA GLN A 222 21.42 19.37 7.84
C GLN A 222 20.86 20.76 7.54
N LEU A 223 19.56 20.97 7.73
CA LEU A 223 18.93 22.29 7.60
C LEU A 223 19.51 23.26 8.64
N ASP A 224 19.67 22.85 9.90
CA ASP A 224 20.29 23.66 10.97
C ASP A 224 21.69 24.14 10.57
N LYS A 225 22.52 23.25 10.01
CA LYS A 225 23.86 23.61 9.51
C LYS A 225 23.78 24.66 8.39
N LYS A 226 22.83 24.53 7.47
CA LYS A 226 22.61 25.51 6.40
C LYS A 226 22.14 26.85 6.95
N ILE A 227 21.21 26.85 7.91
CA ILE A 227 20.72 28.06 8.61
C ILE A 227 21.88 28.79 9.30
N GLN A 228 22.74 28.06 10.03
CA GLN A 228 23.90 28.62 10.70
C GLN A 228 24.89 29.24 9.71
N ASN A 229 25.23 28.51 8.64
CA ASN A 229 26.16 28.98 7.62
C ASN A 229 25.66 30.22 6.86
N ALA A 230 24.34 30.28 6.60
CA ALA A 230 23.70 31.41 5.94
C ALA A 230 23.29 32.53 6.90
N GLN A 231 23.47 32.35 8.21
CA GLN A 231 23.08 33.30 9.26
C GLN A 231 21.57 33.61 9.29
N LEU A 232 20.71 32.63 8.98
CA LEU A 232 19.26 32.80 8.84
C LEU A 232 18.43 32.42 10.08
N HIS A 233 19.04 32.33 11.26
CA HIS A 233 18.41 31.85 12.49
C HIS A 233 17.22 32.71 12.98
N GLU A 234 17.17 34.00 12.65
CA GLU A 234 16.00 34.85 12.95
C GLU A 234 14.87 34.67 11.91
N ARG A 235 15.19 34.13 10.74
CA ARG A 235 14.28 33.98 9.60
C ARG A 235 13.73 32.56 9.43
N ILE A 236 14.43 31.54 9.93
CA ILE A 236 14.05 30.13 9.76
C ILE A 236 14.07 29.40 11.11
N SER A 237 12.95 28.80 11.48
CA SER A 237 12.79 27.92 12.64
C SER A 237 12.58 26.47 12.17
N PRO A 238 13.59 25.59 12.31
CA PRO A 238 13.41 24.17 12.06
C PRO A 238 12.65 23.49 13.21
N VAL A 239 11.72 22.60 12.87
CA VAL A 239 10.84 21.90 13.80
C VAL A 239 10.82 20.42 13.47
N TYR A 240 11.23 19.62 14.44
CA TYR A 240 11.09 18.17 14.36
C TYR A 240 9.66 17.75 14.71
N ALA A 241 8.85 17.45 13.70
CA ALA A 241 7.45 17.03 13.89
C ALA A 241 6.93 16.18 12.72
N SER A 242 5.89 15.39 12.97
CA SER A 242 5.15 14.70 11.91
C SER A 242 4.21 15.68 11.20
N MET A 243 4.13 15.57 9.87
CA MET A 243 3.15 16.32 9.08
C MET A 243 1.68 15.95 9.37
N THR A 244 1.46 14.81 10.03
CA THR A 244 0.13 14.35 10.52
C THR A 244 -0.24 14.91 11.88
N GLU A 245 0.71 15.47 12.62
CA GLU A 245 0.54 15.96 13.99
C GLU A 245 1.29 17.29 14.17
N LEU A 246 0.90 18.28 13.38
CA LEU A 246 1.55 19.59 13.38
C LEU A 246 1.20 20.38 14.66
N PRO A 247 2.20 20.82 15.46
CA PRO A 247 1.98 21.42 16.78
C PRO A 247 1.66 22.93 16.72
N PHE A 248 0.87 23.36 15.75
CA PHE A 248 0.60 24.78 15.51
C PHE A 248 -0.84 25.17 15.80
N GLN A 249 -1.03 26.44 16.15
CA GLN A 249 -2.36 26.99 16.37
C GLN A 249 -3.08 27.21 15.05
N VAL A 250 -4.41 27.17 15.08
CA VAL A 250 -5.24 27.51 13.92
C VAL A 250 -4.97 28.95 13.47
N LYS A 251 -5.00 29.19 12.16
CA LYS A 251 -4.77 30.49 11.52
C LYS A 251 -3.42 31.14 11.89
N SER A 252 -2.34 30.35 11.91
CA SER A 252 -0.99 30.85 12.25
C SER A 252 -0.18 31.29 11.03
N PHE A 253 -0.47 30.79 9.83
CA PHE A 253 0.39 30.98 8.66
C PHE A 253 -0.31 31.71 7.51
N ASP A 254 0.40 32.63 6.87
CA ASP A 254 -0.06 33.28 5.64
C ASP A 254 0.03 32.32 4.46
N ALA A 255 1.02 31.42 4.49
CA ALA A 255 1.11 30.34 3.53
C ALA A 255 1.66 29.04 4.08
N ILE A 256 1.31 27.95 3.39
CA ILE A 256 1.88 26.63 3.54
C ILE A 256 2.57 26.27 2.23
N TRP A 257 3.81 25.80 2.32
CA TRP A 257 4.60 25.21 1.25
C TRP A 257 4.76 23.72 1.52
N ALA A 258 4.44 22.87 0.55
CA ALA A 258 4.56 21.43 0.65
C ALA A 258 5.03 20.85 -0.69
N GLU A 259 6.34 20.66 -0.84
CA GLU A 259 6.95 20.19 -2.08
C GLU A 259 7.35 18.71 -1.95
N GLY A 260 6.77 17.84 -2.77
CA GLY A 260 7.23 16.46 -2.90
C GLY A 260 7.00 15.61 -1.66
N CYS A 261 6.01 15.96 -0.82
CA CYS A 261 5.78 15.30 0.47
C CYS A 261 4.31 14.90 0.70
N VAL A 262 3.35 15.50 -0.03
CA VAL A 262 1.92 15.33 0.23
C VAL A 262 1.43 13.88 0.08
N TYR A 263 2.11 13.08 -0.75
CA TYR A 263 1.78 11.67 -0.96
C TYR A 263 1.82 10.85 0.35
N VAL A 264 2.61 11.27 1.34
CA VAL A 264 2.71 10.60 2.65
C VAL A 264 1.36 10.62 3.36
N MET A 265 0.66 11.76 3.32
CA MET A 265 -0.67 11.93 3.92
C MET A 265 -1.81 11.54 3.00
N GLY A 266 -1.58 11.61 1.69
CA GLY A 266 -2.64 11.64 0.68
C GLY A 266 -3.27 13.02 0.58
N MET A 267 -3.57 13.45 -0.65
CA MET A 267 -3.92 14.84 -0.94
C MET A 267 -5.15 15.33 -0.16
N GLU A 268 -6.23 14.56 -0.14
CA GLU A 268 -7.46 14.99 0.53
C GLU A 268 -7.32 15.09 2.06
N ASN A 269 -6.48 14.26 2.67
CA ASN A 269 -6.21 14.34 4.11
C ASN A 269 -5.34 15.55 4.44
N ALA A 270 -4.31 15.82 3.63
CA ALA A 270 -3.48 17.01 3.75
C ALA A 270 -4.34 18.30 3.67
N LEU A 271 -5.22 18.41 2.67
CA LEU A 271 -6.13 19.55 2.55
C LEU A 271 -6.99 19.76 3.80
N LYS A 272 -7.53 18.68 4.40
CA LYS A 272 -8.36 18.79 5.61
C LYS A 272 -7.58 19.22 6.84
N GLN A 273 -6.37 18.72 7.01
CA GLN A 273 -5.56 18.96 8.22
C GLN A 273 -4.77 20.26 8.16
N TRP A 274 -4.32 20.68 6.97
CA TRP A 274 -3.51 21.87 6.80
C TRP A 274 -4.36 23.15 6.64
N LYS A 275 -5.59 23.03 6.10
CA LYS A 275 -6.52 24.17 5.93
C LYS A 275 -6.73 24.99 7.21
N PRO A 276 -6.96 24.42 8.41
CA PRO A 276 -7.15 25.19 9.63
C PRO A 276 -5.93 26.00 10.09
N LEU A 277 -4.73 25.66 9.61
CA LEU A 277 -3.49 26.35 9.97
C LEU A 277 -3.28 27.65 9.18
N LEU A 278 -3.92 27.75 8.01
CA LEU A 278 -3.89 28.95 7.18
C LEU A 278 -4.75 30.07 7.79
N LYS A 279 -4.23 31.30 7.73
CA LYS A 279 -4.99 32.53 7.95
C LYS A 279 -6.07 32.69 6.87
N ASP A 280 -6.98 33.65 7.06
CA ASP A 280 -7.99 33.98 6.06
C ASP A 280 -7.29 34.48 4.77
N ASN A 281 -7.75 34.00 3.61
CA ASN A 281 -7.08 34.17 2.30
C ASN A 281 -5.63 33.60 2.25
N GLY A 282 -5.30 32.66 3.14
CA GLY A 282 -4.00 32.02 3.14
C GLY A 282 -3.74 31.19 1.88
N VAL A 283 -2.46 31.06 1.52
CA VAL A 283 -2.02 30.37 0.30
C VAL A 283 -1.46 28.99 0.62
N LEU A 284 -1.90 27.95 -0.09
CA LEU A 284 -1.29 26.63 -0.08
C LEU A 284 -0.57 26.41 -1.41
N MET A 285 0.76 26.32 -1.38
CA MET A 285 1.54 25.74 -2.46
C MET A 285 1.75 24.26 -2.14
N VAL A 286 1.23 23.39 -3.00
CA VAL A 286 1.47 21.95 -2.89
C VAL A 286 1.91 21.38 -4.23
N SER A 287 2.90 20.49 -4.21
CA SER A 287 3.25 19.68 -5.37
C SER A 287 2.78 18.24 -5.20
N ASP A 288 2.24 17.66 -6.27
CA ASP A 288 1.71 16.30 -6.28
C ASP A 288 2.10 15.56 -7.54
N LEU A 289 2.28 14.25 -7.44
CA LEU A 289 2.51 13.40 -8.59
C LEU A 289 1.18 13.18 -9.33
N VAL A 290 1.15 13.44 -10.63
CA VAL A 290 -0.06 13.38 -11.46
C VAL A 290 0.17 12.64 -12.78
N TRP A 291 -0.91 12.09 -13.32
CA TRP A 291 -0.97 11.60 -14.70
C TRP A 291 -1.13 12.76 -15.69
N LEU A 292 -0.32 12.74 -16.75
CA LEU A 292 -0.37 13.68 -17.88
C LEU A 292 -1.20 13.15 -19.06
N THR A 293 -1.52 11.86 -19.05
CA THR A 293 -2.26 11.15 -20.10
C THR A 293 -3.29 10.22 -19.49
N ASP A 294 -4.38 9.96 -20.22
CA ASP A 294 -5.39 8.97 -19.83
C ASP A 294 -4.96 7.52 -20.13
N SER A 295 -3.88 7.35 -20.91
CA SER A 295 -3.31 6.05 -21.29
C SER A 295 -1.80 5.98 -21.01
N PRO A 296 -1.37 6.00 -19.73
CA PRO A 296 0.04 5.90 -19.36
C PRO A 296 0.62 4.52 -19.68
N ASP A 297 1.96 4.42 -19.77
CA ASP A 297 2.66 3.14 -19.88
C ASP A 297 2.23 2.18 -18.76
N GLU A 298 2.05 0.90 -19.11
CA GLU A 298 1.53 -0.11 -18.19
C GLU A 298 2.47 -0.35 -17.00
N GLU A 299 3.79 -0.36 -17.23
CA GLU A 299 4.76 -0.54 -16.16
C GLU A 299 4.78 0.68 -15.23
N ALA A 300 4.73 1.89 -15.79
CA ALA A 300 4.61 3.11 -14.99
C ALA A 300 3.31 3.11 -14.14
N THR A 301 2.21 2.64 -14.71
CA THR A 301 0.91 2.52 -14.03
C THR A 301 1.00 1.55 -12.85
N GLN A 302 1.51 0.34 -13.08
CA GLN A 302 1.67 -0.67 -12.03
C GLN A 302 2.61 -0.19 -10.93
N PHE A 303 3.71 0.49 -11.31
CA PHE A 303 4.67 1.05 -10.37
C PHE A 303 4.01 2.08 -9.44
N TRP A 304 3.38 3.12 -10.02
CA TRP A 304 2.79 4.18 -9.21
C TRP A 304 1.54 3.75 -8.45
N LEU A 305 0.73 2.83 -8.96
CA LEU A 305 -0.42 2.32 -8.20
C LEU A 305 -0.01 1.44 -7.01
N ALA A 306 1.19 0.84 -7.05
CA ALA A 306 1.73 0.10 -5.91
C ALA A 306 2.26 1.04 -4.81
N ASP A 307 2.92 2.13 -5.21
CA ASP A 307 3.59 3.03 -4.27
C ASP A 307 2.71 4.23 -3.87
N TYR A 308 2.06 4.91 -4.82
CA TYR A 308 1.14 6.03 -4.57
C TYR A 308 -0.22 5.83 -5.28
N PRO A 309 -1.13 5.01 -4.71
CA PRO A 309 -2.43 4.72 -5.32
C PRO A 309 -3.34 5.94 -5.54
N ASP A 310 -3.09 7.05 -4.84
CA ASP A 310 -3.83 8.31 -4.98
C ASP A 310 -3.33 9.18 -6.15
N ILE A 311 -2.40 8.72 -6.99
CA ILE A 311 -2.05 9.45 -8.22
C ILE A 311 -3.29 9.70 -9.10
N GLN A 312 -3.54 10.97 -9.44
CA GLN A 312 -4.70 11.39 -10.23
C GLN A 312 -4.27 12.25 -11.42
N SER A 313 -5.20 12.50 -12.35
CA SER A 313 -5.00 13.51 -13.41
C SER A 313 -5.16 14.93 -12.86
N ILE A 314 -4.55 15.90 -13.56
CA ILE A 314 -4.63 17.32 -13.21
C ILE A 314 -6.10 17.79 -13.06
N PRO A 315 -7.04 17.51 -14.00
CA PRO A 315 -8.42 17.96 -13.86
C PRO A 315 -9.12 17.44 -12.59
N LYS A 316 -8.83 16.20 -12.16
CA LYS A 316 -9.38 15.63 -10.94
C LYS A 316 -8.85 16.35 -9.70
N ARG A 317 -7.55 16.68 -9.66
CA ARG A 317 -6.96 17.48 -8.57
C ARG A 317 -7.55 18.88 -8.50
N LEU A 318 -7.69 19.56 -9.63
CA LEU A 318 -8.33 20.87 -9.69
C LEU A 318 -9.78 20.85 -9.16
N ALA A 319 -10.54 19.80 -9.50
CA ALA A 319 -11.90 19.61 -8.96
C ALA A 319 -11.91 19.36 -7.45
N LEU A 320 -10.94 18.57 -6.95
CA LEU A 320 -10.78 18.31 -5.52
C LEU A 320 -10.48 19.59 -4.75
N PHE A 321 -9.56 20.44 -5.21
CA PHE A 321 -9.23 21.71 -4.55
C PHE A 321 -10.45 22.63 -4.44
N LYS A 322 -11.21 22.78 -5.53
CA LYS A 322 -12.46 23.55 -5.53
C LYS A 322 -13.48 23.00 -4.52
N LYS A 323 -13.66 21.68 -4.47
CA LYS A 323 -14.54 21.01 -3.50
C LYS A 323 -14.13 21.30 -2.05
N HIS A 324 -12.84 21.48 -1.78
CA HIS A 324 -12.28 21.80 -0.47
C HIS A 324 -12.21 23.30 -0.16
N GLY A 325 -12.81 24.15 -1.00
CA GLY A 325 -12.89 25.60 -0.76
C GLY A 325 -11.60 26.34 -1.09
N TYR A 326 -10.83 25.83 -2.06
CA TYR A 326 -9.67 26.53 -2.60
C TYR A 326 -9.98 27.09 -3.99
N HIS A 327 -9.57 28.33 -4.21
CA HIS A 327 -9.40 28.90 -5.53
C HIS A 327 -8.02 28.50 -6.07
N VAL A 328 -7.96 28.07 -7.33
CA VAL A 328 -6.68 27.75 -7.97
C VAL A 328 -6.15 29.02 -8.62
N VAL A 329 -5.10 29.59 -8.03
CA VAL A 329 -4.43 30.79 -8.56
C VAL A 329 -3.69 30.44 -9.84
N GLU A 330 -2.88 29.38 -9.80
CA GLU A 330 -2.12 28.87 -10.93
C GLU A 330 -1.70 27.42 -10.68
N HIS A 331 -1.41 26.67 -11.74
CA HIS A 331 -0.76 25.38 -11.65
C HIS A 331 0.16 25.13 -12.85
N PHE A 332 1.31 24.48 -12.63
CA PHE A 332 2.20 24.11 -13.74
C PHE A 332 2.97 22.82 -13.46
N SER A 333 3.34 22.13 -14.54
CA SER A 333 4.05 20.86 -14.50
C SER A 333 5.55 21.07 -14.35
N LEU A 334 6.21 20.20 -13.60
CA LEU A 334 7.67 20.11 -13.61
C LEU A 334 8.14 19.65 -14.98
N GLY A 335 9.15 20.34 -15.49
CA GLY A 335 9.80 19.99 -16.75
C GLY A 335 10.70 18.76 -16.62
N VAL A 336 11.16 18.27 -17.77
CA VAL A 336 12.09 17.14 -17.84
C VAL A 336 13.40 17.42 -17.07
N ASP A 337 13.88 18.67 -17.10
CA ASP A 337 15.10 19.09 -16.40
C ASP A 337 14.99 18.86 -14.88
N ALA A 338 13.81 19.11 -14.30
CA ALA A 338 13.59 18.92 -12.86
C ALA A 338 13.64 17.44 -12.44
N TRP A 339 13.18 16.55 -13.33
CA TRP A 339 13.35 15.11 -13.16
C TRP A 339 14.80 14.69 -13.35
N GLN A 340 15.47 15.19 -14.39
CA GLN A 340 16.87 14.91 -14.69
C GLN A 340 17.81 15.32 -13.54
N ASN A 341 17.52 16.45 -12.87
CA ASN A 341 18.24 16.89 -11.66
C ASN A 341 18.19 15.87 -10.52
N TYR A 342 17.20 14.97 -10.52
CA TYR A 342 17.05 13.92 -9.53
C TYR A 342 17.61 12.58 -10.03
N TRP A 343 17.12 12.07 -11.17
CA TRP A 343 17.44 10.70 -11.57
C TRP A 343 18.80 10.55 -12.26
N LEU A 344 19.40 11.59 -12.85
CA LEU A 344 20.75 11.49 -13.42
C LEU A 344 21.81 11.29 -12.32
N PRO A 345 21.90 12.12 -11.26
CA PRO A 345 22.82 11.86 -10.16
C PRO A 345 22.55 10.51 -9.45
N LEU A 346 21.28 10.12 -9.33
CA LEU A 346 20.90 8.82 -8.77
C LEU A 346 21.41 7.66 -9.65
N LYS A 347 21.32 7.78 -10.98
CA LYS A 347 21.83 6.80 -11.95
C LYS A 347 23.35 6.66 -11.85
N ASP A 348 24.07 7.77 -11.76
CA ASP A 348 25.53 7.76 -11.56
C ASP A 348 25.89 7.08 -10.24
N ARG A 349 25.16 7.42 -9.17
CA ARG A 349 25.37 6.84 -7.85
C ARG A 349 25.13 5.34 -7.80
N VAL A 350 24.09 4.88 -8.50
CA VAL A 350 23.78 3.46 -8.67
C VAL A 350 24.89 2.74 -9.43
N HIS A 351 25.45 3.37 -10.47
CA HIS A 351 26.56 2.81 -11.24
C HIS A 351 27.83 2.66 -10.38
N GLU A 352 28.18 3.67 -9.56
CA GLU A 352 29.30 3.61 -8.62
C GLU A 352 29.18 2.46 -7.62
N LEU A 353 27.97 2.26 -7.07
CA LEU A 353 27.73 1.28 -6.01
C LEU A 353 27.54 -0.15 -6.52
N GLN A 354 27.33 -0.35 -7.82
CA GLN A 354 27.05 -1.66 -8.41
C GLN A 354 28.12 -2.71 -8.12
N ALA A 355 29.39 -2.33 -8.17
CA ALA A 355 30.49 -3.25 -7.90
C ALA A 355 30.61 -3.61 -6.41
N VAL A 356 30.17 -2.71 -5.52
CA VAL A 356 30.32 -2.83 -4.07
C VAL A 356 29.11 -3.50 -3.43
N MET A 357 27.93 -3.38 -4.05
CA MET A 357 26.65 -3.84 -3.53
C MET A 357 25.84 -4.63 -4.58
N PRO A 358 26.42 -5.63 -5.26
CA PRO A 358 25.80 -6.25 -6.43
C PRO A 358 24.51 -7.04 -6.13
N ALA A 359 24.32 -7.48 -4.88
CA ALA A 359 23.14 -8.23 -4.43
C ALA A 359 22.15 -7.36 -3.64
N SER A 360 22.34 -6.03 -3.59
CA SER A 360 21.46 -5.13 -2.83
C SER A 360 20.11 -5.00 -3.53
N GLN A 361 19.04 -5.39 -2.83
CA GLN A 361 17.67 -5.24 -3.35
C GLN A 361 17.30 -3.76 -3.54
N ALA A 362 17.72 -2.87 -2.62
CA ALA A 362 17.51 -1.43 -2.76
C ALA A 362 18.13 -0.87 -4.05
N LEU A 363 19.35 -1.32 -4.37
CA LEU A 363 20.02 -0.92 -5.60
C LEU A 363 19.29 -1.41 -6.86
N LEU A 364 18.77 -2.65 -6.84
CA LEU A 364 17.99 -3.22 -7.94
C LEU A 364 16.64 -2.51 -8.13
N ASP A 365 15.94 -2.19 -7.05
CA ASP A 365 14.67 -1.47 -7.08
C ASP A 365 14.86 -0.06 -7.66
N ILE A 366 15.88 0.68 -7.19
CA ILE A 366 16.20 2.02 -7.68
C ILE A 366 16.61 1.99 -9.16
N LYS A 367 17.33 0.95 -9.61
CA LYS A 367 17.61 0.77 -11.05
C LYS A 367 16.35 0.65 -11.88
N LYS A 368 15.37 -0.11 -11.39
CA LYS A 368 14.07 -0.27 -12.06
C LYS A 368 13.34 1.07 -12.09
N GLU A 369 13.30 1.78 -10.97
CA GLU A 369 12.70 3.11 -10.84
C GLU A 369 13.29 4.12 -11.84
N ILE A 370 14.62 4.22 -11.93
CA ILE A 370 15.31 5.08 -12.92
C ILE A 370 14.88 4.73 -14.35
N SER A 371 14.75 3.44 -14.68
CA SER A 371 14.34 3.03 -16.03
C SER A 371 12.92 3.46 -16.40
N ILE A 372 12.03 3.55 -15.41
CA ILE A 372 10.67 4.08 -15.59
C ILE A 372 10.75 5.60 -15.77
N TYR A 373 11.58 6.29 -14.98
CA TYR A 373 11.75 7.74 -15.08
C TYR A 373 12.29 8.16 -16.44
N GLU A 374 13.33 7.48 -16.93
CA GLU A 374 13.96 7.76 -18.22
C GLU A 374 12.98 7.61 -19.41
N ARG A 375 12.00 6.70 -19.31
CA ARG A 375 11.02 6.44 -20.38
C ARG A 375 9.73 7.25 -20.28
N CYS A 376 9.26 7.51 -19.05
CA CYS A 376 7.88 7.92 -18.79
C CYS A 376 7.75 9.24 -18.01
N ALA A 377 8.78 9.70 -17.28
CA ALA A 377 8.69 10.96 -16.54
C ALA A 377 8.61 12.16 -17.49
N ALA A 378 7.82 13.17 -17.09
CA ALA A 378 7.46 14.34 -17.90
C ALA A 378 6.76 14.03 -19.24
N LYS A 379 6.34 12.78 -19.46
CA LYS A 379 5.57 12.32 -20.61
C LYS A 379 4.24 11.73 -20.19
N ASP A 380 4.28 10.71 -19.33
CA ASP A 380 3.10 9.98 -18.86
C ASP A 380 2.67 10.49 -17.48
N PHE A 381 3.64 10.83 -16.62
CA PHE A 381 3.42 11.41 -15.30
C PHE A 381 4.47 12.49 -14.99
N THR A 382 4.16 13.39 -14.06
CA THR A 382 5.12 14.35 -13.52
C THR A 382 4.64 14.87 -12.17
N TYR A 383 5.47 15.65 -11.49
CA TYR A 383 4.99 16.48 -10.40
C TYR A 383 4.33 17.74 -10.94
N GLN A 384 3.16 18.07 -10.42
CA GLN A 384 2.42 19.27 -10.71
C GLN A 384 2.42 20.15 -9.48
N TYR A 385 2.82 21.41 -9.65
CA TYR A 385 2.67 22.42 -8.62
C TYR A 385 1.29 23.07 -8.74
N PHE A 386 0.66 23.27 -7.59
CA PHE A 386 -0.62 23.93 -7.45
C PHE A 386 -0.49 25.07 -6.43
N ILE A 387 -0.82 26.29 -6.85
CA ILE A 387 -0.89 27.47 -5.99
C ILE A 387 -2.37 27.71 -5.72
N LEU A 388 -2.76 27.57 -4.47
CA LEU A 388 -4.14 27.53 -4.03
C LEU A 388 -4.39 28.64 -3.02
N GLU A 389 -5.45 29.41 -3.18
CA GLU A 389 -5.87 30.43 -2.24
C GLU A 389 -7.14 29.97 -1.51
N LEU A 390 -7.16 30.14 -0.20
CA LEU A 390 -8.30 29.78 0.64
C LEU A 390 -9.48 30.72 0.35
N VAL A 391 -10.62 30.18 -0.08
CA VAL A 391 -11.84 30.97 -0.25
C VAL A 391 -12.48 31.19 1.12
N SER A 392 -12.58 32.45 1.52
CA SER A 392 -13.23 32.91 2.76
C SER A 392 -14.71 32.59 2.84
#